data_AF-A0A126Z6U9-F1
#
_entry.id   AF-A0A126Z6U9-F1
#
_cell.length_a   1.000
_cell.length_b   1.000
_cell.length_c   1.000
_cell.angle_alpha   90.00
_cell.angle_beta   90.00
_cell.angle_gamma   90.00
#
_symmetry.space_group_name_H-M   'P 1'
#
loop_
_entity.id
_entity.type
_entity.pdbx_description
1 polymer ?
#
loop_
_entity_poly.entity_id
_entity_poly.type
_entity_poly.pdbx_seq_one_letter_code
_entity_poly.pdbx_strand_id
1 'polypeptide(L)' 'MAATVRELTVAQVTALLTRRFPLKTISHVTEEYDALAGKPIRIYVPNLVEHAARHRLSHEPAITT' A
#
# COMPACT_ATOMS: atom_id res chain seq x y z
N MET A 1 17.55 -6.77 15.69
CA MET A 1 16.12 -7.13 15.53
C MET A 1 15.85 -7.30 14.05
N ALA A 2 15.38 -8.47 13.60
CA ALA A 2 15.00 -8.67 12.21
C ALA A 2 13.67 -7.92 11.97
N ALA A 3 13.60 -7.17 10.87
CA ALA A 3 12.35 -6.50 10.47
C ALA A 3 11.25 -7.55 10.26
N THR A 4 10.04 -7.25 10.74
CA THR A 4 8.92 -8.19 10.61
C THR A 4 8.49 -8.30 9.14
N VAL A 5 7.88 -9.43 8.74
CA VAL A 5 7.34 -9.62 7.37
C VAL A 5 6.40 -8.47 6.98
N ARG A 6 5.67 -7.93 7.97
CA ARG A 6 4.83 -6.73 7.84
C ARG A 6 5.64 -5.50 7.43
N GLU A 7 6.70 -5.18 8.17
CA GLU A 7 7.55 -4.01 7.90
C GLU A 7 8.18 -4.08 6.52
N LEU A 8 8.66 -5.27 6.11
CA LEU A 8 9.23 -5.49 4.79
C LEU A 8 8.19 -5.32 3.68
N THR A 9 6.98 -5.82 3.87
CA THR A 9 5.90 -5.72 2.88
C THR A 9 5.42 -4.28 2.72
N VAL A 10 5.17 -3.58 3.83
CA VAL A 10 4.76 -2.17 3.82
C VAL A 10 5.83 -1.31 3.15
N ALA A 11 7.11 -1.52 3.48
CA ALA A 11 8.21 -0.76 2.86
C ALA A 11 8.31 -0.98 1.35
N GLN A 12 8.20 -2.24 0.88
CA GLN A 12 8.25 -2.55 -0.55
C GLN A 12 7.09 -1.93 -1.33
N VAL A 13 5.87 -2.09 -0.82
CA VAL A 13 4.66 -1.54 -1.48
C VAL A 13 4.68 -0.02 -1.48
N THR A 14 5.09 0.61 -0.37
CA THR A 14 5.25 2.07 -0.30
C THR A 14 6.26 2.55 -1.34
N ALA A 15 7.42 1.91 -1.44
CA ALA A 15 8.45 2.29 -2.42
C ALA A 15 7.96 2.18 -3.88
N LEU A 16 7.20 1.13 -4.21
CA LEU A 16 6.60 0.96 -5.53
C LEU A 16 5.58 2.05 -5.85
N LEU A 17 4.69 2.35 -4.91
CA LEU A 17 3.66 3.36 -5.10
C LEU A 17 4.26 4.77 -5.17
N THR A 18 5.29 5.09 -4.39
CA THR A 18 5.97 6.40 -4.43
C THR A 18 6.64 6.62 -5.78
N ARG A 19 7.22 5.58 -6.38
CA ARG A 19 7.78 5.65 -7.74
C ARG A 19 6.72 5.89 -8.80
N ARG A 20 5.53 5.30 -8.63
CA ARG A 20 4.43 5.37 -9.60
C ARG A 20 3.59 6.64 -9.47
N PHE A 21 3.51 7.19 -8.26
CA PHE A 21 2.72 8.38 -7.92
C PHE A 21 3.57 9.38 -7.11
N PRO A 22 4.61 10.00 -7.71
CA PRO A 22 5.54 10.86 -7.00
C PRO A 22 4.90 12.13 -6.41
N LEU A 23 3.69 12.50 -6.86
CA LEU A 23 2.95 13.68 -6.43
C LEU A 23 1.83 13.36 -5.41
N LYS A 24 1.74 12.11 -4.92
CA LYS A 24 0.69 11.68 -3.98
C LYS A 24 1.28 11.27 -2.64
N THR A 25 0.61 11.66 -1.56
CA THR A 25 0.97 11.23 -0.21
C THR A 25 0.57 9.77 0.00
N ILE A 26 1.54 8.94 0.40
CA ILE A 26 1.34 7.51 0.60
C ILE A 26 1.30 7.21 2.09
N SER A 27 0.12 7.34 2.69
CA SER A 27 -0.13 7.11 4.13
C SER A 27 -0.88 5.81 4.42
N HIS A 28 -1.64 5.29 3.45
CA HIS A 28 -2.62 4.23 3.68
C HIS A 28 -2.07 2.79 3.58
N VAL A 29 -0.82 2.59 3.17
CA VAL A 29 -0.25 1.24 2.93
C VAL A 29 -0.28 0.37 4.19
N THR A 30 -0.03 0.98 5.35
CA THR A 30 -0.07 0.30 6.65
C THR A 30 -1.48 -0.14 7.02
N GLU A 31 -2.48 0.74 6.84
CA GLU A 31 -3.88 0.47 7.15
C GLU A 31 -4.46 -0.62 6.24
N GLU A 32 -4.13 -0.57 4.94
CA GLU A 32 -4.51 -1.57 3.95
C GLU A 32 -3.87 -2.93 4.25
N TYR A 33 -2.60 -2.95 4.66
CA TYR A 33 -1.94 -4.19 5.10
C TYR A 33 -2.65 -4.79 6.31
N ASP A 34 -2.98 -3.99 7.33
CA ASP A 34 -3.63 -4.48 8.55
C ASP A 34 -5.07 -4.98 8.28
N ALA A 35 -5.81 -4.31 7.38
CA ALA A 35 -7.14 -4.75 6.94
C ALA A 35 -7.13 -6.11 6.20
N LEU A 36 -6.01 -6.43 5.54
CA LEU A 36 -5.84 -7.65 4.76
C LEU A 36 -5.08 -8.75 5.51
N ALA A 37 -4.23 -8.43 6.47
CA ALA A 37 -3.47 -9.38 7.29
C ALA A 37 -4.37 -10.27 8.16
N GLY A 38 -5.57 -9.79 8.52
CA GLY A 38 -6.60 -10.56 9.20
C GLY A 38 -7.32 -11.57 8.30
N LYS A 39 -7.13 -11.55 6.98
CA LYS A 39 -7.77 -12.48 6.05
C LYS A 39 -6.89 -13.73 5.85
N PRO A 40 -7.49 -14.92 5.66
CA PRO A 40 -6.77 -16.19 5.59
C PRO A 40 -5.80 -16.31 4.39
N ILE A 41 -5.94 -15.45 3.37
CA ILE A 41 -5.15 -15.52 2.14
C ILE A 41 -4.00 -14.50 2.20
N ARG A 42 -2.97 -14.82 2.98
CA ARG A 42 -1.80 -13.95 3.24
C ARG A 42 -0.88 -13.74 2.03
N ILE A 43 -0.87 -14.69 1.09
CA ILE A 43 0.03 -14.72 -0.08
C ILE A 43 -0.32 -13.63 -1.11
N TYR A 44 -1.58 -13.19 -1.13
CA TYR A 44 -2.07 -12.18 -2.07
C TYR A 44 -2.18 -10.79 -1.43
N VAL A 45 -1.84 -10.63 -0.15
CA VAL A 45 -1.93 -9.34 0.57
C VAL A 45 -1.20 -8.22 -0.17
N PRO A 46 0.05 -8.39 -0.66
CA PRO A 46 0.72 -7.32 -1.41
C PRO A 46 -0.06 -6.88 -2.65
N ASN A 47 -0.58 -7.84 -3.43
CA ASN A 47 -1.36 -7.55 -4.65
C ASN A 47 -2.70 -6.90 -4.33
N LEU A 48 -3.35 -7.29 -3.23
CA LEU A 48 -4.61 -6.73 -2.78
C LEU A 48 -4.44 -5.31 -2.23
N VAL A 49 -3.37 -5.06 -1.46
CA VAL A 49 -2.98 -3.71 -1.01
C VAL A 49 -2.70 -2.81 -2.22
N GLU A 50 -1.92 -3.29 -3.19
CA GLU A 50 -1.63 -2.52 -4.41
C GLU A 50 -2.91 -2.21 -5.19
N HIS A 51 -3.80 -3.19 -5.36
CA HIS A 51 -5.06 -3.01 -6.08
C HIS A 51 -5.97 -1.99 -5.38
N ALA A 52 -6.13 -2.10 -4.06
CA ALA A 52 -6.96 -1.19 -3.26
C ALA A 52 -6.39 0.24 -3.26
N ALA A 53 -5.09 0.39 -3.04
CA ALA A 53 -4.41 1.68 -3.10
C ALA A 53 -4.56 2.32 -4.48
N ARG A 54 -4.36 1.56 -5.56
CA ARG A 54 -4.54 2.06 -6.93
C ARG A 54 -5.98 2.52 -7.18
N HIS A 55 -6.96 1.73 -6.77
CA HIS A 55 -8.37 2.06 -6.95
C HIS A 55 -8.73 3.37 -6.26
N ARG A 56 -8.28 3.57 -5.02
CA ARG A 56 -8.48 4.83 -4.28
C ARG A 56 -7.81 6.01 -4.96
N LEU A 57 -6.52 5.88 -5.31
CA LEU A 57 -5.77 6.96 -5.97
C LEU A 57 -6.33 7.33 -7.35
N SER A 58 -6.98 6.41 -8.06
CA SER A 58 -7.66 6.71 -9.34
C SER A 58 -8.95 7.52 -9.18
N HIS A 59 -9.60 7.45 -8.01
CA HIS A 59 -10.85 8.18 -7.73
C HIS A 59 -10.60 9.48 -6.97
N GLU A 60 -9.38 9.70 -6.48
CA GLU A 60 -9.00 10.89 -5.75
C GLU A 60 -8.56 12.00 -6.73
N PRO A 61 -9.19 13.19 -6.69
CA PRO A 61 -8.83 14.30 -7.55
C PRO A 61 -7.35 14.65 -7.37
N ALA A 62 -6.67 14.97 -8.47
CA ALA A 62 -5.27 15.38 -8.40
C ALA A 62 -5.13 16.62 -7.52
N ILE A 63 -4.12 16.62 -6.64
CA ILE A 63 -3.75 17.80 -5.86
C ILE A 63 -3.37 18.88 -6.88
N THR A 64 -4.20 19.92 -7.00
CA THR A 64 -3.95 21.06 -7.89
C THR A 64 -3.29 22.13 -7.03
N THR A 65 -1.97 22.27 -7.17
CA THR A 65 -1.18 23.39 -6.62
C THR A 65 -0.81 24.33 -7.75
#